data_AF-A0A6A1QGL6-F1
#
_entry.id   AF-A0A6A1QGL6-F1
#
_cell.length_a   1.000
_cell.length_b   1.000
_cell.length_c   1.000
_cell.angle_alpha   90.00
_cell.angle_beta   90.00
_cell.angle_gamma   90.00
#
_symmetry.space_group_name_H-M   'P 1'
#
loop_
_entity.id
_entity.type
_entity.pdbx_description
1 polymer ?
#
loop_
_entity_poly.entity_id
_entity_poly.type
_entity_poly.pdbx_seq_one_letter_code
_entity_poly.pdbx_strand_id
1 'polypeptide(L)'
;MCGNTMSVPPLTDAATVSGAEQETAAVIFLRGLGDTGHSCADALSTIRLPYVKYTCPHAPRTPATLNMKMVMPSWFDLMGLSPDAPEDEAGIKKAAESIKALIEHETKNGIPANRIVLGGFSQGGALSLPSPHLPPPSGWHCGLELLAASAPSPRQPTVVPRT
;
A
#
# COMPACT_ATOMS: atom_id res chain seq x y z
N MET A 1 -22.63 14.80 -27.41
CA MET A 1 -22.70 14.06 -26.13
C MET A 1 -21.28 13.96 -25.60
N CYS A 2 -20.88 14.87 -24.71
CA CYS A 2 -19.55 14.85 -24.10
C CYS A 2 -19.62 13.89 -22.91
N GLY A 3 -18.96 12.75 -23.01
CA GLY A 3 -18.83 11.82 -21.90
C GLY A 3 -18.00 12.45 -20.81
N ASN A 4 -18.57 12.58 -19.61
CA ASN A 4 -17.82 12.86 -18.40
C ASN A 4 -16.87 11.68 -18.17
N THR A 5 -15.59 11.87 -18.48
CA THR A 5 -14.53 11.09 -17.86
C THR A 5 -14.61 11.38 -16.38
N MET A 6 -15.11 10.44 -15.59
CA MET A 6 -14.98 10.46 -14.13
C MET A 6 -13.49 10.39 -13.84
N SER A 7 -12.85 11.56 -13.75
CA SER A 7 -11.52 11.72 -13.22
C SER A 7 -11.57 11.24 -11.78
N VAL A 8 -11.16 9.98 -11.57
CA VAL A 8 -10.71 9.51 -10.26
C VAL A 8 -9.75 10.60 -9.76
N PRO A 9 -10.01 11.24 -8.61
CA PRO A 9 -9.05 12.19 -8.08
C PRO A 9 -7.73 11.45 -7.98
N PRO A 10 -6.61 11.98 -8.52
CA PRO A 10 -5.32 11.41 -8.17
C PRO A 10 -5.27 11.37 -6.65
N LEU A 11 -4.64 10.35 -6.07
CA LEU A 11 -4.26 10.39 -4.66
C LEU A 11 -3.35 11.63 -4.48
N THR A 12 -3.96 12.78 -4.22
CA THR A 12 -3.31 14.10 -4.21
C THR A 12 -2.59 14.36 -2.89
N ASP A 13 -2.74 13.45 -1.92
CA ASP A 13 -2.06 13.49 -0.64
C ASP A 13 -1.17 12.26 -0.53
N ALA A 14 0.14 12.47 -0.65
CA ALA A 14 1.16 11.44 -0.50
C ALA A 14 2.41 12.03 0.15
N ALA A 15 2.95 11.34 1.15
CA ALA A 15 4.28 11.66 1.66
C ALA A 15 5.32 11.13 0.66
N THR A 16 6.25 11.99 0.24
CA THR A 16 7.27 11.64 -0.75
C THR A 16 8.66 11.84 -0.18
N VAL A 17 9.53 10.85 -0.37
CA VAL A 17 10.98 10.97 -0.12
C VAL A 17 11.68 10.98 -1.46
N SER A 18 12.19 12.15 -1.86
CA SER A 18 12.92 12.31 -3.11
C SER A 18 14.30 11.65 -3.06
N GLY A 19 14.81 11.30 -4.23
CA GLY A 19 16.20 10.90 -4.43
C GLY A 19 17.18 12.05 -4.13
N ALA A 20 18.46 11.73 -3.95
CA ALA A 20 19.53 12.74 -3.91
C ALA A 20 20.07 13.08 -5.31
N GLU A 21 19.83 12.17 -6.26
CA GLU A 21 20.24 12.26 -7.66
C GLU A 21 19.00 12.28 -8.57
N GLN A 22 19.23 12.23 -9.88
CA GLN A 22 18.14 12.06 -10.84
C GLN A 22 17.37 10.76 -10.56
N GLU A 23 16.07 10.88 -10.34
CA GLU A 23 15.19 9.77 -10.03
C GLU A 23 14.96 8.91 -11.28
N THR A 24 15.45 7.68 -11.25
CA THR A 24 15.36 6.72 -12.37
C THR A 24 14.60 5.45 -11.99
N ALA A 25 14.11 5.39 -10.75
CA ALA A 25 13.28 4.32 -10.20
C ALA A 25 12.31 4.90 -9.16
N ALA A 26 11.21 4.20 -8.92
CA ALA A 26 10.23 4.58 -7.91
C ALA A 26 9.83 3.39 -7.05
N VAL A 27 9.53 3.65 -5.78
CA VAL A 27 8.86 2.74 -4.87
C VAL A 27 7.54 3.40 -4.44
N ILE A 28 6.43 2.72 -4.67
CA ILE A 28 5.12 3.11 -4.14
C ILE A 28 4.80 2.15 -3.01
N PHE A 29 4.66 2.66 -1.79
CA PHE A 29 4.45 1.85 -0.60
C PHE A 29 3.13 2.16 0.09
N LEU A 30 2.25 1.17 0.14
CA LEU A 30 0.89 1.28 0.66
C LEU A 30 0.83 0.85 2.14
N ARG A 31 0.35 1.74 3.02
CA ARG A 31 0.25 1.43 4.46
C ARG A 31 -1.03 0.67 4.81
N GLY A 32 -1.03 0.09 6.01
CA GLY A 32 -2.18 -0.64 6.54
C GLY A 32 -3.27 0.28 7.10
N LEU A 33 -4.38 -0.34 7.50
CA LEU A 33 -5.56 0.32 8.09
C LEU A 33 -5.17 1.22 9.28
N GLY A 34 -5.67 2.47 9.26
CA GLY A 34 -5.51 3.41 10.38
C GLY A 34 -4.20 4.22 10.41
N ASP A 35 -3.27 3.95 9.50
CA ASP A 35 -1.96 4.59 9.46
C ASP A 35 -1.90 5.76 8.45
N THR A 36 -0.78 6.47 8.42
CA THR A 36 -0.53 7.59 7.50
C THR A 36 0.73 7.37 6.66
N GLY A 37 0.85 8.06 5.51
CA GLY A 37 2.03 8.04 4.66
C GLY A 37 3.31 8.60 5.31
N HIS A 38 3.21 9.43 6.37
CA HIS A 38 4.39 10.02 7.01
C HIS A 38 5.27 8.98 7.71
N SER A 39 4.66 8.07 8.48
CA SER A 39 5.36 6.98 9.16
C SER A 39 6.04 6.01 8.17
N CYS A 40 5.57 5.99 6.91
CA CYS A 40 6.16 5.25 5.80
C CYS A 40 7.36 5.96 5.21
N ALA A 41 7.23 7.26 4.93
CA ALA A 41 8.32 8.09 4.45
C ALA A 41 9.50 8.08 5.42
N ASP A 42 9.24 8.22 6.73
CA ASP A 42 10.29 8.18 7.76
C ASP A 42 11.03 6.84 7.75
N ALA A 43 10.31 5.72 7.73
CA ALA A 43 10.93 4.39 7.68
C ALA A 43 11.76 4.18 6.40
N LEU A 44 11.22 4.54 5.24
CA LEU A 44 11.90 4.37 3.95
C LEU A 44 13.09 5.31 3.77
N SER A 45 13.08 6.48 4.41
CA SER A 45 14.20 7.42 4.37
C SER A 45 15.52 6.82 4.89
N THR A 46 15.43 5.88 5.84
CA THR A 46 16.60 5.21 6.44
C THR A 46 17.29 4.22 5.50
N ILE A 47 16.56 3.72 4.49
CA ILE A 47 17.04 2.77 3.48
C ILE A 47 17.04 3.38 2.06
N ARG A 48 17.00 4.71 1.99
CA ARG A 48 16.90 5.47 0.74
C ARG A 48 18.09 5.20 -0.18
N LEU A 49 17.79 4.84 -1.42
CA LEU A 49 18.74 4.85 -2.53
C LEU A 49 18.72 6.22 -3.23
N PRO A 50 19.87 6.76 -3.67
CA PRO A 50 19.97 8.14 -4.16
C PRO A 50 19.18 8.38 -5.47
N TYR A 51 18.96 7.35 -6.28
CA TYR A 51 18.27 7.41 -7.57
C TYR A 51 16.80 6.94 -7.51
N VAL A 52 16.27 6.68 -6.31
CA VAL A 52 14.91 6.14 -6.11
C VAL A 52 14.02 7.19 -5.43
N LYS A 53 12.85 7.43 -6.02
CA LYS A 53 11.76 8.17 -5.40
C LYS A 53 10.88 7.22 -4.58
N TYR A 54 10.57 7.55 -3.34
CA TYR A 54 9.64 6.79 -2.51
C TYR A 54 8.35 7.58 -2.31
N THR A 55 7.22 7.00 -2.69
CA THR A 55 5.90 7.61 -2.58
C THR A 55 5.03 6.77 -1.65
N CYS A 56 4.58 7.36 -0.55
CA CYS A 56 3.67 6.75 0.42
C CYS A 56 2.30 7.46 0.36
N PRO A 57 1.38 7.02 -0.51
CA PRO A 57 0.06 7.66 -0.63
C PRO A 57 -0.77 7.47 0.63
N HIS A 58 -1.58 8.48 0.96
CA HIS A 58 -2.52 8.42 2.08
C HIS A 58 -3.80 7.69 1.64
N ALA A 59 -4.18 6.65 2.39
CA ALA A 59 -5.46 5.98 2.17
C ALA A 59 -6.63 6.96 2.44
N PRO A 60 -7.72 6.90 1.66
CA PRO A 60 -8.89 7.72 1.92
C PRO A 60 -9.51 7.38 3.28
N ARG A 61 -10.15 8.36 3.93
CA ARG A 61 -10.89 8.12 5.16
C ARG A 61 -12.25 7.53 4.83
N THR A 62 -12.46 6.26 5.16
CA THR A 62 -13.72 5.54 4.90
C THR A 62 -14.19 4.81 6.16
N PRO A 63 -15.50 4.53 6.29
CA PRO A 63 -16.01 3.69 7.39
C PRO A 63 -15.46 2.28 7.26
N ALA A 64 -14.87 1.75 8.33
CA ALA A 64 -14.40 0.35 8.38
C ALA A 64 -15.41 -0.52 9.15
N THR A 65 -16.04 -1.48 8.47
CA THR A 65 -17.06 -2.38 9.02
C THR A 65 -16.52 -3.19 10.21
N LEU A 66 -15.31 -3.72 10.10
CA LEU A 66 -14.62 -4.44 11.18
C LEU A 66 -14.49 -3.60 12.46
N ASN A 67 -14.40 -2.27 12.31
CA ASN A 67 -14.20 -1.34 13.42
C ASN A 67 -15.47 -0.53 13.73
N MET A 68 -16.63 -1.21 13.75
CA MET A 68 -17.93 -0.60 14.06
C MET A 68 -18.28 0.62 13.19
N LYS A 69 -17.87 0.61 11.91
CA LYS A 69 -18.04 1.72 10.95
C LYS A 69 -17.36 3.04 11.38
N MET A 70 -16.36 2.97 12.25
CA MET A 70 -15.53 4.14 12.53
C MET A 70 -14.80 4.60 11.26
N VAL A 71 -14.76 5.91 11.05
CA VAL A 71 -14.12 6.54 9.89
C VAL A 71 -12.63 6.67 10.12
N MET A 72 -11.83 5.91 9.38
CA MET A 72 -10.37 5.88 9.48
C MET A 72 -9.73 5.70 8.11
N PRO A 73 -8.42 5.98 7.95
CA PRO A 73 -7.70 5.68 6.71
C PRO A 73 -7.82 4.19 6.35
N SER A 74 -8.43 3.88 5.20
CA SER A 74 -8.61 2.52 4.70
C SER A 74 -8.67 2.51 3.18
N TRP A 75 -7.98 1.57 2.54
CA TRP A 75 -7.99 1.45 1.08
C TRP A 75 -9.32 0.93 0.53
N PHE A 76 -9.93 0.01 1.27
CA PHE A 76 -11.21 -0.63 0.98
C PHE A 76 -11.87 -1.03 2.31
N ASP A 77 -13.17 -1.32 2.32
CA ASP A 77 -13.85 -1.74 3.55
C ASP A 77 -13.37 -3.13 3.98
N LEU A 78 -12.98 -3.27 5.25
CA LEU A 78 -12.58 -4.53 5.83
C LEU A 78 -13.76 -5.05 6.66
N MET A 79 -14.37 -6.15 6.23
CA MET A 79 -15.60 -6.68 6.86
C MET A 79 -15.35 -7.84 7.82
N GLY A 80 -14.16 -8.46 7.76
CA GLY A 80 -13.76 -9.55 8.64
C GLY A 80 -12.27 -9.86 8.51
N LEU A 81 -11.78 -10.79 9.35
CA LEU A 81 -10.39 -11.25 9.36
C LEU A 81 -10.23 -12.73 9.00
N SER A 82 -11.34 -13.46 8.84
CA SER A 82 -11.33 -14.84 8.37
C SER A 82 -11.18 -14.90 6.86
N PRO A 83 -10.59 -15.97 6.30
CA PRO A 83 -10.55 -16.18 4.85
C PRO A 83 -11.93 -16.20 4.18
N ASP A 84 -12.96 -16.61 4.91
CA ASP A 84 -14.34 -16.66 4.42
C ASP A 84 -15.12 -15.34 4.62
N ALA A 85 -14.45 -14.29 5.11
CA ALA A 85 -15.08 -13.00 5.29
C ALA A 85 -15.41 -12.38 3.92
N PRO A 86 -16.56 -11.69 3.78
CA PRO A 86 -16.85 -10.92 2.57
C PRO A 86 -15.78 -9.86 2.29
N GLU A 87 -15.42 -9.70 1.02
CA GLU A 87 -14.50 -8.66 0.57
C GLU A 87 -15.26 -7.48 -0.06
N ASP A 88 -14.72 -6.27 0.09
CA ASP A 88 -15.21 -5.06 -0.61
C ASP A 88 -14.67 -5.01 -2.04
N GLU A 89 -15.18 -5.86 -2.93
CA GLU A 89 -14.72 -5.92 -4.33
C GLU A 89 -14.74 -4.54 -5.02
N ALA A 90 -15.79 -3.75 -4.77
CA ALA A 90 -15.95 -2.43 -5.37
C ALA A 90 -14.88 -1.44 -4.85
N GLY A 91 -14.62 -1.45 -3.54
CA GLY A 91 -13.57 -0.64 -2.93
C GLY A 91 -12.17 -1.09 -3.36
N ILE A 92 -11.90 -2.40 -3.41
CA ILE A 92 -10.63 -2.96 -3.89
C ILE A 92 -10.37 -2.52 -5.33
N LYS A 93 -11.36 -2.65 -6.21
CA LYS A 93 -11.26 -2.20 -7.61
C LYS A 93 -10.96 -0.71 -7.70
N LYS A 94 -11.69 0.12 -6.95
CA LYS A 94 -11.50 1.57 -6.93
C LYS A 94 -10.10 1.95 -6.44
N ALA A 95 -9.63 1.30 -5.37
CA ALA A 95 -8.29 1.54 -4.83
C ALA A 95 -7.22 1.14 -5.85
N ALA A 96 -7.37 -0.01 -6.50
CA ALA A 96 -6.47 -0.46 -7.56
C ALA A 96 -6.41 0.51 -8.74
N GLU A 97 -7.54 1.08 -9.17
CA GLU A 97 -7.59 2.12 -10.21
C GLU A 97 -6.81 3.38 -9.79
N SER A 98 -6.92 3.81 -8.54
CA SER A 98 -6.12 4.93 -8.01
C SER A 98 -4.62 4.63 -8.00
N ILE A 99 -4.21 3.40 -7.65
CA ILE A 99 -2.80 2.98 -7.68
C ILE A 99 -2.28 2.90 -9.12
N LYS A 100 -3.07 2.39 -10.06
CA LYS A 100 -2.70 2.42 -11.49
C LYS A 100 -2.45 3.83 -11.99
N ALA A 101 -3.33 4.76 -11.65
CA ALA A 101 -3.18 6.17 -12.04
C ALA A 101 -1.87 6.78 -11.51
N LEU A 102 -1.47 6.41 -10.28
CA LEU A 102 -0.20 6.84 -9.71
C LEU A 102 1.00 6.26 -10.46
N ILE A 103 0.92 4.99 -10.86
CA ILE A 103 2.00 4.33 -11.60
C ILE A 103 2.12 4.85 -13.03
N GLU A 104 1.00 5.11 -13.69
CA GLU A 104 0.96 5.78 -14.99
C GLU A 104 1.54 7.20 -14.91
N HIS A 105 1.30 7.91 -13.81
CA HIS A 105 1.89 9.22 -13.58
C HIS A 105 3.42 9.16 -13.49
N GLU A 106 3.98 8.24 -12.70
CA GLU A 106 5.45 8.05 -12.64
C GLU A 106 6.03 7.65 -14.00
N THR A 107 5.31 6.80 -14.75
CA THR A 107 5.72 6.37 -16.10
C THR A 107 5.73 7.54 -17.08
N LYS A 108 4.70 8.38 -17.06
CA LYS A 108 4.62 9.60 -17.90
C LYS A 108 5.73 10.60 -17.55
N ASN A 109 6.22 10.58 -16.32
CA ASN A 109 7.33 11.43 -15.86
C ASN A 109 8.72 10.79 -16.06
N GLY A 110 8.82 9.69 -16.81
CA GLY A 110 10.09 9.15 -17.30
C GLY A 110 10.67 7.99 -16.49
N ILE A 111 9.98 7.50 -15.44
CA ILE A 111 10.40 6.29 -14.73
C ILE A 111 9.76 5.08 -15.41
N PRO A 112 10.52 4.21 -16.12
CA PRO A 112 9.91 3.10 -16.85
C PRO A 112 9.25 2.11 -15.89
N ALA A 113 8.18 1.46 -16.33
CA ALA A 113 7.33 0.66 -15.45
C ALA A 113 8.08 -0.52 -14.77
N ASN A 114 9.11 -1.07 -15.42
CA ASN A 114 10.00 -2.10 -14.86
C ASN A 114 10.96 -1.60 -13.76
N ARG A 115 10.99 -0.29 -13.50
CA ARG A 115 11.75 0.38 -12.43
C ARG A 115 10.83 0.94 -11.34
N ILE A 116 9.55 0.56 -11.36
CA ILE A 116 8.56 0.92 -10.35
C ILE A 116 8.28 -0.34 -9.51
N VAL A 117 8.53 -0.25 -8.21
CA VAL A 117 8.17 -1.28 -7.24
C VAL A 117 6.90 -0.84 -6.52
N LEU A 118 5.90 -1.71 -6.52
CA LEU A 118 4.72 -1.56 -5.68
C LEU A 118 4.80 -2.56 -4.52
N GLY A 119 4.64 -2.06 -3.30
CA GLY A 119 4.63 -2.89 -2.09
C GLY A 119 3.74 -2.29 -1.02
N GLY A 120 3.63 -2.97 0.11
CA GLY A 120 2.87 -2.44 1.22
C GLY A 120 2.87 -3.31 2.47
N PHE A 121 2.17 -2.82 3.48
CA PHE A 121 2.00 -3.48 4.77
C PHE A 121 0.53 -3.80 5.04
N SER A 122 0.24 -5.03 5.52
CA SER A 122 -1.11 -5.47 5.87
C SER A 122 -2.13 -5.20 4.74
N GLN A 123 -3.19 -4.42 4.97
CA GLN A 123 -4.18 -4.06 3.93
C GLN A 123 -3.55 -3.45 2.67
N GLY A 124 -2.54 -2.58 2.83
CA GLY A 124 -1.82 -2.01 1.70
C GLY A 124 -0.94 -3.05 0.99
N GLY A 125 -0.41 -4.02 1.72
CA GLY A 125 0.30 -5.18 1.18
C GLY A 125 -0.62 -6.03 0.30
N ALA A 126 -1.81 -6.37 0.81
CA ALA A 126 -2.83 -7.09 0.05
C ALA A 126 -3.21 -6.36 -1.26
N LEU A 127 -3.38 -5.02 -1.21
CA LEU A 127 -3.66 -4.22 -2.41
C LEU A 127 -2.49 -4.17 -3.41
N SER A 128 -1.25 -4.34 -2.94
CA SER A 128 -0.05 -4.32 -3.79
C SER A 128 0.18 -5.63 -4.56
N LEU A 129 -0.52 -6.71 -4.18
CA LEU A 129 -0.39 -8.01 -4.83
C LEU A 129 -1.07 -8.01 -6.20
N PRO A 130 -0.55 -8.80 -7.16
CA PRO A 130 -1.21 -9.00 -8.44
C PRO A 130 -2.65 -9.50 -8.27
N SER A 131 -3.60 -8.82 -8.91
CA SER A 131 -5.01 -9.19 -8.91
C SER A 131 -5.66 -8.85 -10.26
N PRO A 132 -6.86 -9.35 -10.58
CA PRO A 132 -7.57 -8.94 -11.79
C PRO A 132 -7.77 -7.42 -11.90
N HIS A 133 -7.88 -6.74 -10.76
CA HIS A 133 -7.99 -5.29 -10.68
C HIS A 133 -6.65 -4.57 -10.74
N LEU A 134 -5.53 -5.25 -10.49
CA LEU A 134 -4.18 -4.71 -10.56
C LEU A 134 -3.22 -5.73 -11.22
N PRO A 135 -3.36 -5.97 -12.54
CA PRO A 135 -2.45 -6.85 -13.26
C PRO A 135 -1.06 -6.18 -13.33
N PRO A 136 0.04 -6.95 -13.25
CA PRO A 136 1.36 -6.40 -13.50
C PRO A 136 1.48 -6.00 -14.97
N PRO A 137 1.87 -4.77 -15.31
CA PRO A 137 2.37 -4.46 -16.62
C PRO A 137 3.54 -5.36 -17.02
N SER A 138 3.70 -5.49 -18.33
CA SER A 138 4.85 -6.16 -18.93
C SER A 138 6.16 -5.67 -18.31
N GLY A 139 6.89 -6.56 -17.63
CA GLY A 139 8.20 -6.28 -17.02
C GLY A 139 8.20 -5.88 -15.53
N TRP A 140 7.09 -6.04 -14.80
CA TRP A 140 7.04 -5.72 -13.36
C TRP A 140 7.64 -6.79 -12.46
N HIS A 141 8.28 -6.34 -11.38
CA HIS A 141 8.57 -7.15 -10.19
C HIS A 141 7.57 -6.76 -9.08
N CYS A 142 6.45 -7.48 -8.98
CA CYS A 142 5.51 -7.38 -7.85
C CYS A 142 5.91 -8.37 -6.74
N GLY A 143 5.69 -8.01 -5.48
CA GLY A 143 5.63 -8.98 -4.39
C GLY A 143 6.54 -8.69 -3.20
N LEU A 144 6.33 -7.57 -2.51
CA LEU A 144 6.73 -7.49 -1.11
C LEU A 144 5.52 -7.15 -0.24
N GLU A 145 4.84 -8.21 0.20
CA GLU A 145 3.94 -8.15 1.34
C GLU A 145 4.78 -8.33 2.61
N LEU A 146 4.96 -7.26 3.39
CA LEU A 146 5.38 -7.43 4.78
C LEU A 146 4.13 -7.75 5.60
N LEU A 147 3.79 -9.03 5.73
CA LEU A 147 3.08 -9.50 6.90
C LEU A 147 4.07 -9.39 8.07
N ALA A 148 3.86 -8.43 8.97
CA ALA A 148 4.38 -8.63 10.32
C ALA A 148 3.66 -9.85 10.89
N ALA A 149 4.25 -11.03 10.69
CA ALA A 149 3.97 -12.15 11.56
C ALA A 149 4.19 -11.62 12.97
N SER A 150 3.14 -11.58 13.79
CA SER A 150 3.32 -11.41 15.22
C SER A 150 4.32 -12.48 15.63
N ALA A 151 5.55 -12.06 15.94
CA ALA A 151 6.54 -12.95 16.50
C ALA A 151 5.88 -13.60 17.73
N PRO A 152 5.87 -14.93 17.85
CA PRO A 152 5.37 -15.54 19.06
C PRO A 152 6.17 -14.95 20.22
N SER A 153 5.46 -14.37 21.19
CA SER A 153 6.05 -13.91 22.44
C SER A 153 6.98 -15.01 22.95
N PRO A 154 8.24 -14.69 23.30
CA PRO A 154 9.14 -15.70 23.87
C PRO A 154 8.43 -16.30 25.09
N ARG A 155 8.14 -17.61 25.01
CA ARG A 155 7.57 -18.34 26.14
C ARG A 155 8.46 -18.04 27.33
N GLN A 156 7.89 -17.46 28.40
CA GLN A 156 8.62 -17.35 29.64
C GLN A 156 9.09 -18.77 30.02
N PRO A 157 10.36 -18.95 30.40
CA PRO A 157 10.84 -20.25 30.85
C PRO A 157 9.98 -20.68 32.02
N THR A 158 9.35 -21.84 31.89
CA THR A 158 8.62 -22.50 32.96
C THR A 158 9.59 -22.70 34.11
N VAL A 159 9.42 -21.94 35.20
CA VAL A 159 10.15 -22.17 36.44
C VAL A 159 9.64 -23.50 36.98
N VAL A 160 10.45 -24.55 36.83
CA VAL A 160 10.20 -25.83 37.49
C VAL A 160 10.51 -25.62 38.98
N PRO A 161 9.53 -25.75 39.91
CA PRO A 161 9.82 -25.68 41.33
C PRO A 161 10.69 -26.89 41.69
N ARG A 162 11.85 -26.63 42.30
CA ARG A 162 12.62 -27.68 42.97
C ARG A 162 11.91 -28.02 44.27
N THR A 163 11.45 -29.26 44.39
CA THR A 163 11.15 -29.92 45.66
C THR A 163 11.95 -31.21 45.72
#